data_AF-A0A0N4UDL9-F1
#
_entry.id   AF-A0A0N4UDL9-F1
#
_cell.length_a   1.000
_cell.length_b   1.000
_cell.length_c   1.000
_cell.angle_alpha   90.00
_cell.angle_beta   90.00
_cell.angle_gamma   90.00
#
_symmetry.space_group_name_H-M   'P 1'
#
loop_
_entity.id
_entity.type
_entity.pdbx_description
1 polymer ?
#
loop_
_entity_poly.entity_id
_entity_poly.type
_entity_poly.pdbx_seq_one_letter_code
_entity_poly.pdbx_strand_id
1 'polypeptide(L)' 'MPLTATDCPKVCCSVIIPPIGVFAEKGCSIHLLINIILTLLGYIPGLIHACYIIVKY' A
#
# COMPACT_ATOMS: atom_id res chain seq x y z
N MET A 1 -2.09 13.34 -0.98
CA MET A 1 -1.82 14.35 0.06
C MET A 1 -0.32 14.65 0.03
N PRO A 2 0.19 15.81 0.48
CA PRO A 2 1.64 15.94 0.66
C PRO A 2 2.11 14.87 1.66
N LEU A 3 3.31 14.32 1.43
CA LEU A 3 3.96 13.40 2.34
C LEU A 3 3.95 14.01 3.75
N THR A 4 3.08 13.51 4.61
CA THR A 4 2.87 13.93 5.99
C THR A 4 3.62 12.96 6.89
N ALA A 5 4.14 13.40 8.04
CA ALA A 5 4.86 12.50 8.97
C ALA A 5 4.09 11.20 9.33
N THR A 6 2.76 11.19 9.17
CA THR A 6 1.87 10.03 9.35
C THR A 6 1.97 8.95 8.27
N ASP A 7 2.58 9.19 7.11
CA ASP A 7 2.79 8.18 6.08
C ASP A 7 4.08 7.37 6.25
N CYS A 8 5.09 7.89 6.94
CA CYS A 8 6.32 7.15 7.23
C CYS A 8 6.04 5.75 7.85
N PRO A 9 5.16 5.62 8.87
CA PRO A 9 4.79 4.31 9.39
C PRO A 9 4.03 3.46 8.38
N LYS A 10 3.22 4.07 7.51
CA LYS A 10 2.44 3.35 6.48
C LYS A 10 3.35 2.78 5.41
N VAL A 11 4.34 3.55 4.95
CA VAL A 11 5.39 3.08 4.04
C VAL A 11 6.18 1.95 4.69
N CYS A 12 6.60 2.10 5.94
CA CYS A 12 7.32 1.05 6.67
C CYS A 12 6.48 -0.23 6.81
N CYS A 13 5.22 -0.12 7.24
CA CYS A 13 4.28 -1.25 7.30
C CYS A 13 4.03 -1.86 5.92
N SER A 14 3.96 -1.05 4.86
CA SER A 14 3.75 -1.51 3.50
C SER A 14 4.96 -2.28 2.94
N VAL A 15 6.17 -1.97 3.41
CA VAL A 15 7.38 -2.72 3.08
C VAL A 15 7.41 -4.10 3.72
N ILE A 16 6.71 -4.32 4.83
CA ILE A 16 6.63 -5.64 5.51
C ILE A 16 5.38 -6.40 5.05
N ILE A 17 4.25 -5.70 4.99
CA ILE A 17 2.94 -6.21 4.59
C ILE A 17 2.28 -5.17 3.67
N PRO A 18 2.49 -5.25 2.34
CA PRO A 18 1.94 -4.30 1.38
C PRO A 18 0.42 -4.06 1.50
N PRO A 19 -0.44 -5.08 1.70
CA PRO A 19 -1.88 -4.86 1.79
C PRO A 19 -2.32 -4.08 3.03
N ILE A 20 -1.55 -4.11 4.14
CA ILE A 20 -1.87 -3.34 5.34
C ILE A 20 -1.65 -1.84 5.08
N GLY A 21 -0.56 -1.49 4.38
CA GLY A 21 -0.30 -0.11 3.98
C GLY A 21 -1.44 0.47 3.13
N VAL A 22 -1.94 -0.31 2.16
CA VAL A 22 -3.09 0.11 1.32
C VAL A 22 -4.39 0.16 2.12
N PHE A 23 -4.63 -0.78 3.04
CA PHE A 23 -5.78 -0.73 3.93
C PHE A 23 -5.79 0.52 4.80
N ALA A 24 -4.63 0.96 5.30
CA ALA A 24 -4.52 2.17 6.11
C ALA A 24 -4.80 3.46 5.32
N GLU A 25 -4.52 3.49 4.01
CA GLU A 25 -4.78 4.64 3.13
C GLU A 25 -6.19 4.65 2.54
N LYS A 26 -6.67 3.49 2.08
CA LYS A 26 -7.90 3.36 1.29
C LYS A 26 -9.01 2.58 1.97
N GLY A 27 -8.75 2.00 3.13
CA GLY A 27 -9.68 1.06 3.77
C GLY A 27 -9.93 -0.17 2.90
N CYS A 28 -11.12 -0.75 3.05
CA CYS A 28 -11.57 -1.89 2.25
C CYS A 28 -12.08 -1.43 0.88
N SER A 29 -11.15 -1.07 -0.01
CA SER A 29 -11.43 -0.63 -1.38
C SER A 29 -10.96 -1.66 -2.40
N ILE A 30 -11.38 -1.52 -3.67
CA ILE A 30 -10.90 -2.34 -4.80
C ILE A 30 -9.36 -2.32 -4.90
N HIS A 31 -8.71 -1.22 -4.50
CA HIS A 31 -7.25 -1.12 -4.41
C HIS A 31 -6.62 -2.15 -3.47
N LEU A 32 -7.28 -2.50 -2.36
CA LEU A 32 -6.80 -3.54 -1.44
C LEU A 32 -6.87 -4.90 -2.13
N LEU A 33 -7.98 -5.21 -2.80
CA LEU A 33 -8.13 -6.47 -3.54
C LEU A 33 -7.06 -6.58 -4.64
N ILE A 34 -6.85 -5.50 -5.40
CA ILE A 34 -5.77 -5.41 -6.40
C ILE A 34 -4.41 -5.66 -5.73
N ASN A 35 -4.13 -5.01 -4.60
CA ASN A 35 -2.86 -5.20 -3.90
C ASN A 35 -2.65 -6.66 -3.44
N ILE A 36 -3.70 -7.31 -2.91
CA ILE A 36 -3.64 -8.74 -2.54
C ILE A 36 -3.33 -9.60 -3.77
N ILE A 37 -4.03 -9.39 -4.90
CA ILE A 37 -3.79 -10.14 -6.14
C ILE A 37 -2.36 -9.91 -6.63
N LEU A 38 -1.87 -8.67 -6.61
CA LEU A 38 -0.50 -8.35 -7.00
C LEU A 38 0.50 -9.03 -6.08
N THR A 39 0.27 -9.03 -4.75
CA THR A 39 1.15 -9.68 -3.78
C THR A 39 1.21 -11.20 -3.99
N LEU A 40 0.10 -11.83 -4.41
CA LEU A 40 0.05 -13.24 -4.81
C LEU A 40 0.77 -13.51 -6.14
N LEU A 41 0.66 -12.59 -7.10
CA LEU A 41 1.37 -12.67 -8.39
C LEU A 41 2.88 -12.38 -8.23
N GLY A 42 3.26 -11.68 -7.17
CA GLY A 42 4.63 -11.43 -6.76
C GLY A 42 4.74 -10.37 -5.67
N TYR A 43 5.73 -10.50 -4.79
CA TYR A 43 5.93 -9.54 -3.70
C TYR A 43 6.22 -8.11 -4.21
N ILE A 44 7.04 -8.00 -5.25
CA ILE A 44 7.49 -6.72 -5.83
C ILE A 44 6.32 -5.89 -6.40
N PRO A 45 5.42 -6.41 -7.27
CA PRO A 45 4.32 -5.61 -7.79
C PRO A 45 3.37 -5.13 -6.68
N GLY A 46 3.11 -5.96 -5.65
CA GLY A 46 2.32 -5.56 -4.49
C GLY A 46 2.92 -4.37 -3.74
N LEU A 47 4.24 -4.38 -3.54
CA LEU A 47 5.00 -3.30 -2.91
C LEU A 47 4.94 -2.00 -3.73
N ILE A 48 5.18 -2.07 -5.05
CA ILE A 48 5.12 -0.90 -5.94
C ILE A 48 3.71 -0.32 -5.94
N HIS A 49 2.68 -1.16 -6.04
CA HIS A 49 1.29 -0.71 -6.01
C HIS A 49 0.94 -0.04 -4.68
N ALA A 50 1.41 -0.57 -3.56
CA ALA A 50 1.16 0.02 -2.25
C ALA A 50 1.84 1.39 -2.10
N CYS A 51 3.11 1.49 -2.49
CA CYS A 51 3.86 2.74 -2.48
C CYS A 51 3.21 3.78 -3.40
N TYR A 52 2.74 3.37 -4.58
CA TYR A 52 1.98 4.23 -5.48
C TYR A 52 0.72 4.78 -4.83
N ILE A 53 -0.04 3.96 -4.10
CA ILE A 53 -1.25 4.41 -3.40
C ILE A 53 -0.90 5.41 -2.29
N ILE A 54 0.14 5.16 -1.50
CA ILE A 54 0.55 6.04 -0.38
C ILE A 54 1.03 7.40 -0.89
N VAL A 55 1.78 7.44 -1.99
CA VAL A 55 2.29 8.70 -2.56
C VAL A 55 1.22 9.46 -3.34
N LYS A 56 0.29 8.75 -3.99
CA LYS A 56 -0.72 9.37 -4.84
C LYS A 56 -1.89 9.96 -4.06
N TYR A 57 -2.30 9.32 -2.97
CA TYR A 57 -3.46 9.73 -2.19
C TYR A 57 -3.08 10.55 -0.99
#